data_AF-A0A2V2YHF6-F1
#
_entry.id   AF-A0A2V2YHF6-F1
#
_cell.length_a   1.000
_cell.length_b   1.000
_cell.length_c   1.000
_cell.angle_alpha   90.00
_cell.angle_beta   90.00
_cell.angle_gamma   90.00
#
_symmetry.space_group_name_H-M   'P 1'
#
loop_
_entity.id
_entity.type
_entity.pdbx_description
1 polymer ?
#
loop_
_entity_poly.entity_id
_entity_poly.type
_entity_poly.pdbx_seq_one_letter_code
_entity_poly.pdbx_strand_id
1 'polypeptide(L)'
;MRHSRISKPIAFVLMLSLMLSGYAGLYVPKAAAATEPVEAWVTEGNKSKLLSAESGLAFGADGAAVNPTIDVDEHTTYQSIDGFGGALTDSSAWLIQNKLDAASRDELMNKLFGRSGGIGISYIRLPMGSTDFALSNYTYDDVAADTTDENLNQFSIHTIRLTLFQRSNRRLQSIPI
;
A
#
# COMPACT_ATOMS: atom_id res chain seq x y z
N MET A 1 -59.05 59.12 36.73
CA MET A 1 -59.18 57.71 36.32
C MET A 1 -59.61 57.65 34.87
N ARG A 2 -58.70 57.31 33.94
CA ARG A 2 -59.05 57.01 32.54
C ARG A 2 -58.09 55.94 32.03
N HIS A 3 -58.58 54.70 32.00
CA HIS A 3 -57.86 53.54 31.47
C HIS A 3 -57.67 53.69 29.96
N SER A 4 -56.42 53.73 29.52
CA SER A 4 -56.04 53.69 28.11
C SER A 4 -56.12 52.25 27.60
N ARG A 5 -56.98 52.03 26.61
CA ARG A 5 -57.16 50.74 25.91
C ARG A 5 -56.04 50.59 24.88
N ILE A 6 -55.18 49.59 25.09
CA ILE A 6 -54.17 49.16 24.11
C ILE A 6 -54.91 48.62 22.88
N SER A 7 -54.58 49.17 21.71
CA SER A 7 -55.19 48.84 20.43
C SER A 7 -54.81 47.42 19.98
N LYS A 8 -55.78 46.70 19.41
CA LYS A 8 -55.68 45.31 18.98
C LYS A 8 -54.81 44.99 17.73
N PRO A 9 -54.22 45.91 16.93
CA PRO A 9 -53.45 45.49 15.75
C PRO A 9 -52.00 45.10 16.08
N ILE A 10 -51.47 45.47 17.24
CA ILE A 10 -50.07 45.21 17.61
C ILE A 10 -49.86 43.73 18.00
N ALA A 11 -50.87 43.08 18.57
CA ALA A 11 -50.80 41.68 18.97
C ALA A 11 -50.79 40.70 17.78
N PHE A 12 -51.33 41.09 16.62
CA PHE A 12 -51.41 40.21 15.44
C PHE A 12 -50.10 40.17 14.63
N VAL A 13 -49.36 41.29 14.61
CA VAL A 13 -48.07 41.39 13.91
C VAL A 13 -46.97 40.58 14.61
N LEU A 14 -47.02 40.50 15.94
CA LEU A 14 -46.05 39.74 16.75
C LEU A 14 -46.24 38.21 16.67
N MET A 15 -47.44 37.74 16.31
CA MET A 15 -47.73 36.30 16.19
C MET A 15 -47.34 35.75 14.80
N LEU A 16 -47.34 36.59 13.76
CA LEU A 16 -46.91 36.21 12.41
C LEU A 16 -45.38 36.17 12.28
N SER A 17 -44.66 37.00 13.03
CA SER A 17 -43.20 36.96 13.10
C SER A 17 -42.65 35.72 13.82
N LEU A 18 -43.41 35.12 14.74
CA LEU A 18 -43.00 33.91 15.45
C LEU A 18 -43.24 32.61 14.65
N MET A 19 -44.15 32.65 13.67
CA MET A 19 -44.44 31.52 12.77
C MET A 19 -43.45 31.44 11.60
N LEU A 20 -42.77 32.54 11.26
CA LEU A 20 -41.73 32.56 10.23
C LEU A 20 -40.33 32.19 10.75
N SER A 21 -40.10 32.30 12.07
CA SER A 21 -38.85 31.88 12.72
C SER A 21 -38.77 30.37 13.00
N GLY A 22 -39.86 29.61 12.78
CA GLY A 22 -39.91 28.16 13.00
C GLY A 22 -39.49 27.29 11.80
N TYR A 23 -39.16 27.91 10.66
CA TYR A 23 -38.83 27.21 9.41
C TYR A 23 -37.37 27.40 8.97
N ALA A 24 -36.47 27.77 9.89
CA ALA A 24 -35.05 27.52 9.70
C ALA A 24 -34.79 26.04 9.98
N GLY A 25 -35.21 25.16 9.07
CA GLY A 25 -34.71 23.79 9.04
C GLY A 25 -33.19 23.89 9.02
N LEU A 26 -32.53 23.25 10.00
CA LEU A 26 -31.09 23.08 10.02
C LEU A 26 -30.68 22.55 8.65
N TYR A 27 -30.08 23.41 7.83
CA TYR A 27 -29.37 22.98 6.63
C TYR A 27 -28.11 22.29 7.14
N VAL A 28 -28.25 21.00 7.47
CA VAL A 28 -27.09 20.13 7.65
C VAL A 28 -26.54 19.95 6.25
N PRO A 29 -25.33 20.46 5.94
CA PRO A 29 -24.74 20.20 4.64
C PRO A 29 -24.74 18.69 4.44
N LYS A 30 -25.25 18.22 3.31
CA LYS A 30 -25.14 16.81 2.95
C LYS A 30 -23.65 16.48 2.99
N ALA A 31 -23.26 15.51 3.83
CA ALA A 31 -21.89 15.01 3.85
C ALA A 31 -21.45 14.76 2.41
N ALA A 32 -20.44 15.51 1.95
CA ALA A 32 -20.11 15.57 0.53
C ALA A 32 -19.75 14.18 -0.03
N ALA A 33 -19.17 13.33 0.82
CA ALA A 33 -18.77 11.97 0.50
C ALA A 33 -19.86 10.91 0.74
N ALA A 34 -21.05 11.25 1.26
CA ALA A 34 -22.08 10.25 1.53
C ALA A 34 -22.38 9.42 0.28
N THR A 35 -22.39 8.10 0.42
CA THR A 35 -22.54 7.09 -0.65
C THR A 35 -21.33 6.90 -1.57
N GLU A 36 -20.23 7.63 -1.38
CA GLU A 36 -18.98 7.32 -2.09
C GLU A 36 -18.47 5.93 -1.67
N PRO A 37 -18.07 5.07 -2.62
CA PRO A 37 -17.63 3.72 -2.34
C PRO A 37 -16.28 3.73 -1.62
N VAL A 38 -16.12 2.80 -0.68
CA VAL A 38 -14.86 2.56 0.04
C VAL A 38 -14.35 1.17 -0.34
N GLU A 39 -13.09 1.09 -0.74
CA GLU A 39 -12.42 -0.19 -0.95
C GLU A 39 -11.66 -0.59 0.32
N ALA A 40 -11.87 -1.82 0.77
CA ALA A 40 -11.13 -2.40 1.89
C ALA A 40 -10.59 -3.78 1.52
N TRP A 41 -9.39 -4.08 2.00
CA TRP A 41 -8.72 -5.36 1.82
C TRP A 41 -8.41 -5.98 3.18
N VAL A 42 -8.86 -7.21 3.40
CA VAL A 42 -8.80 -7.88 4.72
C VAL A 42 -7.99 -9.17 4.65
N THR A 43 -7.13 -9.35 5.67
CA THR A 43 -6.47 -10.62 5.96
C THR A 43 -6.76 -11.00 7.40
N GLU A 44 -7.30 -12.20 7.62
CA GLU A 44 -7.60 -12.71 8.96
C GLU A 44 -6.54 -13.72 9.43
N GLY A 45 -6.22 -13.71 10.73
CA GLY A 45 -5.21 -14.61 11.30
C GLY A 45 -5.56 -16.10 11.18
N ASN A 46 -6.85 -16.43 11.12
CA ASN A 46 -7.36 -17.79 10.87
C ASN A 46 -7.30 -18.19 9.37
N LYS A 47 -6.85 -17.29 8.48
CA LYS A 47 -6.74 -17.45 7.02
C LYS A 47 -8.07 -17.63 6.28
N SER A 48 -9.21 -17.31 6.90
CA SER A 48 -10.52 -17.32 6.24
C SER A 48 -10.58 -16.29 5.09
N LYS A 49 -9.83 -15.19 5.25
CA LYS A 49 -9.62 -14.12 4.28
C LYS A 49 -8.12 -13.89 4.13
N LEU A 50 -7.64 -13.85 2.88
CA LEU A 50 -6.23 -13.62 2.53
C LEU A 50 -6.17 -12.55 1.45
N LEU A 51 -5.87 -11.31 1.84
CA LEU A 51 -5.93 -10.13 0.98
C LEU A 51 -7.22 -10.14 0.13
N SER A 52 -8.36 -10.26 0.81
CA SER A 52 -9.67 -10.31 0.17
C SER A 52 -10.28 -8.92 0.11
N ALA A 53 -10.81 -8.53 -1.04
CA ALA A 53 -11.59 -7.31 -1.17
C ALA A 53 -12.94 -7.45 -0.44
N GLU A 54 -13.34 -6.42 0.30
CA GLU A 54 -14.66 -6.32 0.91
C GLU A 54 -15.61 -5.52 0.00
N SER A 55 -16.84 -6.00 -0.13
CA SER A 55 -17.86 -5.37 -0.99
C SER A 55 -18.88 -4.60 -0.18
N GLY A 56 -19.41 -3.52 -0.77
CA GLY A 56 -20.58 -2.82 -0.23
C GLY A 56 -20.27 -1.84 0.91
N LEU A 57 -19.01 -1.44 1.06
CA LEU A 57 -18.64 -0.35 1.95
C LEU A 57 -18.82 0.99 1.21
N ALA A 58 -19.47 1.93 1.88
CA ALA A 58 -19.63 3.29 1.40
C ALA A 58 -19.70 4.24 2.59
N PHE A 59 -19.32 5.49 2.38
CA PHE A 59 -19.46 6.51 3.42
C PHE A 59 -20.94 6.74 3.77
N GLY A 60 -21.21 6.84 5.07
CA GLY A 60 -22.52 7.20 5.60
C GLY A 60 -22.79 8.70 5.48
N ALA A 61 -24.04 9.09 5.74
CA ALA A 61 -24.34 10.48 6.04
C ALA A 61 -23.75 10.87 7.41
N ASP A 62 -23.53 12.17 7.61
CA ASP A 62 -23.11 12.69 8.92
C ASP A 62 -24.09 12.22 10.00
N GLY A 63 -23.54 11.64 11.07
CA GLY A 63 -24.30 11.01 12.13
C GLY A 63 -23.57 11.06 13.45
N ALA A 64 -24.26 10.62 14.52
CA ALA A 64 -23.64 10.52 15.83
C ALA A 64 -22.44 9.55 15.79
N ALA A 65 -21.32 9.93 16.40
CA ALA A 65 -20.11 9.12 16.46
C ALA A 65 -20.41 7.75 17.08
N VAL A 66 -20.03 6.67 16.37
CA VAL A 66 -20.12 5.30 16.86
C VAL A 66 -18.75 4.94 17.46
N ASN A 67 -18.71 4.59 18.75
CA ASN A 67 -17.45 4.33 19.44
C ASN A 67 -16.98 2.87 19.25
N PRO A 68 -15.68 2.65 18.96
CA PRO A 68 -14.62 3.66 18.77
C PRO A 68 -14.67 4.32 17.38
N THR A 69 -14.46 5.63 17.33
CA THR A 69 -14.28 6.40 16.09
C THR A 69 -12.80 6.79 15.94
N ILE A 70 -12.26 6.66 14.72
CA ILE A 70 -10.94 7.17 14.33
C ILE A 70 -11.16 8.34 13.39
N ASP A 71 -10.57 9.49 13.72
CA ASP A 71 -10.66 10.72 12.92
C ASP A 71 -9.33 10.99 12.19
N VAL A 72 -9.40 11.49 10.96
CA VAL A 72 -8.25 11.76 10.09
C VAL A 72 -8.24 13.24 9.73
N ASP A 73 -7.25 13.96 10.22
CA ASP A 73 -7.03 15.38 9.90
C ASP A 73 -6.11 15.54 8.67
N GLU A 74 -6.69 15.96 7.54
CA GLU A 74 -5.96 16.17 6.28
C GLU A 74 -5.00 17.38 6.30
N HIS A 75 -5.09 18.24 7.31
CA HIS A 75 -4.17 19.38 7.47
C HIS A 75 -2.88 19.00 8.23
N THR A 76 -2.85 17.82 8.84
CA THR A 76 -1.68 17.31 9.55
C THR A 76 -0.89 16.35 8.65
N THR A 77 0.28 16.79 8.17
CA THR A 77 1.15 15.99 7.30
C THR A 77 2.39 15.47 8.01
N TYR A 78 2.86 14.30 7.60
CA TYR A 78 4.11 13.69 8.08
C TYR A 78 5.07 13.40 6.91
N GLN A 79 5.91 12.37 7.03
CA GLN A 79 6.83 11.96 5.98
C GLN A 79 6.11 11.52 4.69
N SER A 80 6.75 11.77 3.55
CA SER A 80 6.39 11.12 2.30
C SER A 80 6.79 9.64 2.32
N ILE A 81 6.11 8.82 1.52
CA ILE A 81 6.36 7.38 1.41
C ILE A 81 6.92 7.07 0.03
N ASP A 82 8.16 6.60 -0.03
CA ASP A 82 8.80 6.20 -1.28
C ASP A 82 8.27 4.86 -1.80
N GLY A 83 8.00 3.91 -0.89
CA GLY A 83 7.45 2.62 -1.27
C GLY A 83 7.56 1.54 -0.21
N PHE A 84 7.06 0.36 -0.58
CA PHE A 84 7.10 -0.85 0.23
C PHE A 84 7.57 -2.02 -0.61
N GLY A 85 8.17 -3.01 0.05
CA GLY A 85 8.52 -4.26 -0.61
C GLY A 85 9.40 -5.17 0.23
N GLY A 86 10.34 -5.86 -0.42
CA GLY A 86 11.12 -6.93 0.18
C GLY A 86 12.55 -7.02 -0.36
N ALA A 87 13.28 -8.03 0.09
CA ALA A 87 14.64 -8.29 -0.38
C ALA A 87 14.64 -9.34 -1.49
N LEU A 88 15.33 -9.06 -2.59
CA LEU A 88 15.65 -10.05 -3.61
C LEU A 88 17.06 -10.58 -3.34
N THR A 89 17.14 -11.54 -2.43
CA THR A 89 18.38 -12.27 -2.09
C THR A 89 18.66 -13.37 -3.10
N ASP A 90 19.90 -13.87 -3.11
CA ASP A 90 20.33 -15.06 -3.86
C ASP A 90 19.36 -16.25 -3.70
N SER A 91 18.96 -16.58 -2.48
CA SER A 91 17.99 -17.66 -2.22
C SER A 91 16.64 -17.39 -2.86
N SER A 92 16.09 -16.17 -2.70
CA SER A 92 14.78 -15.84 -3.27
C SER A 92 14.80 -15.91 -4.80
N ALA A 93 15.83 -15.36 -5.42
CA ALA A 93 15.97 -15.38 -6.86
C ALA A 93 16.26 -16.79 -7.40
N TRP A 94 17.04 -17.59 -6.67
CA TRP A 94 17.27 -18.99 -7.04
C TRP A 94 15.97 -19.79 -7.01
N LEU A 95 15.12 -19.61 -5.99
CA LEU A 95 13.81 -20.25 -5.91
C LEU A 95 12.92 -19.82 -7.09
N ILE A 96 12.82 -18.52 -7.34
CA ILE A 96 12.03 -17.96 -8.45
C ILE A 96 12.50 -18.52 -9.80
N GLN A 97 13.82 -18.61 -10.00
CA GLN A 97 14.39 -19.02 -11.29
C GLN A 97 14.40 -20.55 -11.51
N ASN A 98 14.61 -21.34 -10.45
CA ASN A 98 14.88 -22.78 -10.57
C ASN A 98 13.77 -23.68 -10.02
N LYS A 99 12.81 -23.15 -9.26
CA LYS A 99 11.68 -23.92 -8.70
C LYS A 99 10.34 -23.62 -9.35
N LEU A 100 10.25 -22.55 -10.13
CA LEU A 100 9.07 -22.21 -10.90
C LEU A 100 9.33 -22.46 -12.38
N ASP A 101 8.30 -22.89 -13.10
CA ASP A 101 8.30 -22.80 -14.55
C ASP A 101 8.09 -21.34 -15.00
N ALA A 102 8.20 -21.10 -16.31
CA ALA A 102 8.11 -19.74 -16.86
C ALA A 102 6.75 -19.09 -16.54
N ALA A 103 5.65 -19.82 -16.69
CA ALA A 103 4.31 -19.29 -16.46
C ALA A 103 4.08 -18.92 -14.98
N SER A 104 4.48 -19.80 -14.06
CA SER A 104 4.35 -19.57 -12.61
C SER A 104 5.24 -18.42 -12.14
N ARG A 105 6.43 -18.28 -12.74
CA ARG A 105 7.32 -17.14 -12.47
C ARG A 105 6.69 -15.83 -12.93
N ASP A 106 6.13 -15.79 -14.13
CA ASP A 106 5.48 -14.57 -14.66
C ASP A 106 4.23 -14.21 -13.83
N GLU A 107 3.45 -15.22 -13.42
CA GLU A 107 2.32 -15.03 -12.51
C GLU A 107 2.77 -14.47 -11.15
N LEU A 108 3.85 -15.03 -10.57
CA LEU A 108 4.42 -14.53 -9.32
C LEU A 108 4.88 -13.07 -9.47
N MET A 109 5.60 -12.75 -10.55
CA MET A 109 6.07 -11.39 -10.80
C MET A 109 4.91 -10.41 -10.97
N ASN A 110 3.83 -10.82 -11.66
CA ASN A 110 2.64 -9.99 -11.76
C ASN A 110 1.93 -9.82 -10.40
N LYS A 111 1.79 -10.88 -9.60
CA LYS A 111 1.20 -10.79 -8.26
C LYS A 111 2.00 -9.88 -7.32
N LEU A 112 3.33 -9.88 -7.41
CA LEU A 112 4.19 -9.06 -6.56
C LEU A 112 4.30 -7.61 -7.03
N PHE A 113 4.56 -7.38 -8.32
CA PHE A 113 4.92 -6.06 -8.85
C PHE A 113 3.84 -5.43 -9.74
N GLY A 114 2.90 -6.23 -10.24
CA GLY A 114 1.81 -5.74 -11.08
C GLY A 114 0.90 -4.78 -10.32
N ARG A 115 0.56 -3.66 -10.96
CA ARG A 115 -0.43 -2.69 -10.45
C ARG A 115 -1.88 -3.03 -10.83
N SER A 116 -2.04 -3.97 -11.76
CA SER A 116 -3.35 -4.46 -12.22
C SER A 116 -3.46 -5.94 -11.88
N GLY A 117 -3.97 -6.23 -10.69
CA GLY A 117 -4.13 -7.60 -10.17
C GLY A 117 -2.99 -8.12 -9.29
N GLY A 118 -2.02 -7.29 -8.92
CA GLY A 118 -0.97 -7.60 -7.95
C GLY A 118 -0.92 -6.60 -6.79
N ILE A 119 -0.02 -6.84 -5.82
CA ILE A 119 0.13 -6.00 -4.62
C ILE A 119 1.00 -4.76 -4.84
N GLY A 120 1.55 -4.59 -6.05
CA GLY A 120 2.24 -3.36 -6.46
C GLY A 120 3.49 -3.03 -5.65
N ILE A 121 4.33 -4.02 -5.29
CA ILE A 121 5.63 -3.77 -4.66
C ILE A 121 6.40 -2.72 -5.47
N SER A 122 6.83 -1.66 -4.78
CA SER A 122 7.47 -0.49 -5.39
C SER A 122 8.91 -0.29 -4.92
N TYR A 123 9.39 -1.10 -3.98
CA TYR A 123 10.74 -1.00 -3.43
C TYR A 123 11.38 -2.39 -3.29
N ILE A 124 12.64 -2.56 -3.71
CA ILE A 124 13.39 -3.81 -3.52
C ILE A 124 14.75 -3.52 -2.87
N ARG A 125 15.10 -4.32 -1.86
CA ARG A 125 16.44 -4.37 -1.30
C ARG A 125 17.27 -5.43 -2.03
N LEU A 126 18.38 -5.01 -2.63
CA LEU A 126 19.37 -5.88 -3.24
C LEU A 126 20.62 -5.94 -2.36
N PRO A 127 21.04 -7.12 -1.88
CA PRO A 127 22.31 -7.25 -1.19
C PRO A 127 23.50 -6.98 -2.12
N MET A 128 24.58 -6.43 -1.55
CA MET A 128 25.88 -6.33 -2.21
C MET A 128 26.80 -7.40 -1.61
N GLY A 129 27.28 -8.32 -2.45
CA GLY A 129 27.97 -9.53 -2.02
C GLY A 129 27.03 -10.57 -1.41
N SER A 130 27.60 -11.58 -0.74
CA SER A 130 26.83 -12.61 -0.06
C SER A 130 26.13 -12.10 1.21
N THR A 131 25.03 -12.78 1.54
CA THR A 131 24.34 -12.68 2.82
C THR A 131 24.26 -14.09 3.43
N ASP A 132 23.74 -14.22 4.64
CA ASP A 132 23.30 -15.51 5.20
C ASP A 132 22.28 -16.25 4.32
N PHE A 133 21.52 -15.53 3.48
CA PHE A 133 20.64 -16.09 2.44
C PHE A 133 21.32 -16.33 1.07
N ALA A 134 22.65 -16.34 1.01
CA ALA A 134 23.38 -16.71 -0.20
C ALA A 134 23.57 -18.23 -0.31
N LEU A 135 23.75 -18.72 -1.54
CA LEU A 135 24.02 -20.15 -1.79
C LEU A 135 25.46 -20.54 -1.42
N SER A 136 26.33 -19.55 -1.28
CA SER A 136 27.71 -19.67 -0.80
C SER A 136 28.19 -18.30 -0.28
N ASN A 137 29.27 -18.29 0.48
CA ASN A 137 29.92 -17.04 0.88
C ASN A 137 30.76 -16.49 -0.27
N TYR A 138 30.62 -15.20 -0.55
CA TYR A 138 31.40 -14.47 -1.55
C TYR A 138 31.35 -12.96 -1.31
N THR A 139 32.35 -12.25 -1.83
CA THR A 139 32.30 -10.81 -2.09
C THR A 139 32.42 -10.57 -3.60
N TYR A 140 32.44 -9.30 -4.02
CA TYR A 140 32.71 -9.00 -5.43
C TYR A 140 34.20 -8.99 -5.77
N ASP A 141 35.10 -9.14 -4.79
CA ASP A 141 36.54 -9.03 -4.98
C ASP A 141 37.29 -10.04 -4.10
N ASP A 142 36.87 -11.31 -4.16
CA ASP A 142 37.51 -12.38 -3.37
C ASP A 142 38.90 -12.70 -3.94
N VAL A 143 39.93 -12.44 -3.14
CA VAL A 143 41.34 -12.79 -3.41
C VAL A 143 41.87 -13.78 -2.38
N ALA A 144 43.05 -14.36 -2.63
CA ALA A 144 43.71 -15.24 -1.67
C ALA A 144 44.01 -14.50 -0.35
N ALA A 145 43.99 -15.21 0.78
CA ALA A 145 44.05 -14.62 2.13
C ALA A 145 45.27 -13.71 2.40
N ASP A 146 46.38 -13.93 1.69
CA ASP A 146 47.61 -13.16 1.83
C ASP A 146 47.82 -12.13 0.70
N THR A 147 46.74 -11.79 -0.03
CA THR A 147 46.76 -10.84 -1.14
C THR A 147 45.82 -9.67 -0.87
N THR A 148 46.24 -8.46 -1.25
CA THR A 148 45.41 -7.26 -1.24
C THR A 148 45.19 -6.80 -2.68
N ASP A 149 43.97 -6.44 -3.04
CA ASP A 149 43.65 -5.86 -4.35
C ASP A 149 43.08 -4.44 -4.20
N GLU A 150 43.93 -3.50 -3.81
CA GLU A 150 43.54 -2.09 -3.61
C GLU A 150 42.99 -1.42 -4.88
N ASN A 151 43.36 -1.95 -6.05
CA ASN A 151 42.96 -1.44 -7.35
C ASN A 151 41.72 -2.15 -7.92
N LEU A 152 41.12 -3.10 -7.20
CA LEU A 152 39.92 -3.86 -7.62
C LEU A 152 40.08 -4.54 -8.99
N ASN A 153 41.28 -5.05 -9.29
CA ASN A 153 41.56 -5.74 -10.55
C ASN A 153 40.78 -7.07 -10.69
N GLN A 154 40.40 -7.69 -9.58
CA GLN A 154 39.63 -8.93 -9.53
C GLN A 154 38.12 -8.70 -9.31
N PHE A 155 37.70 -7.44 -9.19
CA PHE A 155 36.30 -7.11 -8.94
C PHE A 155 35.39 -7.64 -10.05
N SER A 156 34.36 -8.40 -9.66
CA SER A 156 33.41 -9.02 -10.57
C SER A 156 32.04 -9.24 -9.95
N ILE A 157 31.00 -8.88 -10.71
CA ILE A 157 29.59 -9.21 -10.40
C ILE A 157 29.16 -10.56 -11.00
N HIS A 158 30.10 -11.37 -11.51
CA HIS A 158 29.74 -12.62 -12.20
C HIS A 158 29.07 -13.63 -11.26
N THR A 159 29.50 -13.71 -10.00
CA THR A 159 28.96 -14.64 -9.00
C THR A 159 27.46 -14.47 -8.80
N ILE A 160 26.98 -13.23 -8.64
CA ILE A 160 25.54 -12.97 -8.53
C ILE A 160 24.81 -13.27 -9.86
N ARG A 161 25.42 -13.00 -11.02
CA ARG A 161 24.82 -13.38 -12.33
C ARG A 161 24.66 -14.89 -12.51
N LEU A 162 25.61 -15.70 -12.03
CA LEU A 162 25.53 -17.15 -12.09
C LEU A 162 24.39 -17.69 -11.22
N THR A 163 24.23 -17.14 -10.01
CA THR A 163 23.12 -17.50 -9.09
C THR A 163 21.76 -17.08 -9.65
N LEU A 164 21.66 -15.90 -10.27
CA LEU A 164 20.41 -15.36 -10.81
C LEU A 164 19.98 -15.96 -12.15
N PHE A 165 20.93 -16.37 -13.02
CA PHE A 165 20.60 -16.67 -14.42
C PHE A 165 21.16 -17.98 -15.00
N GLN A 166 21.88 -18.84 -14.27
CA GLN A 166 22.46 -20.03 -14.89
C GLN A 166 22.19 -21.36 -14.18
N ARG A 167 21.13 -22.03 -14.67
CA ARG A 167 21.19 -23.49 -14.82
C ARG A 167 20.53 -24.06 -16.09
N SER A 168 20.38 -23.29 -17.17
CA SER A 168 19.93 -23.84 -18.46
C SER A 168 21.06 -24.27 -19.42
N ASN A 169 22.34 -23.96 -19.16
CA ASN A 169 23.39 -24.13 -20.19
C ASN A 169 24.55 -25.08 -19.89
N ARG A 170 24.42 -26.02 -18.93
CA ARG A 170 25.43 -27.09 -18.74
C ARG A 170 25.34 -28.26 -19.75
N ARG A 171 24.54 -28.15 -20.82
CA ARG A 171 24.41 -29.19 -21.87
C ARG A 171 24.87 -28.79 -23.28
N LEU A 172 25.32 -27.55 -23.51
CA LEU A 172 25.68 -27.09 -24.87
C LEU A 172 27.17 -26.78 -25.10
N GLN A 173 28.07 -27.09 -24.15
CA GLN A 173 29.52 -26.94 -24.36
C GLN A 173 30.23 -28.21 -24.87
N SER A 174 29.49 -29.20 -25.39
CA SER A 174 30.08 -30.43 -25.95
C SER A 174 29.92 -30.58 -27.46
N ILE A 175 29.76 -29.48 -28.21
CA ILE A 175 29.82 -29.50 -29.67
C ILE A 175 31.18 -28.92 -30.08
N PRO A 176 32.13 -29.74 -30.56
CA PRO A 176 33.36 -29.23 -31.13
C PRO A 176 33.06 -28.58 -32.49
N ILE A 177 33.75 -27.48 -32.77
CA ILE A 177 33.99 -27.01 -34.13
C ILE A 177 35.22 -27.77 -34.66
#